data_AF-A0A819YA77-F1
#
_entry.id   AF-A0A819YA77-F1
#
_cell.length_a   1.000
_cell.length_b   1.000
_cell.length_c   1.000
_cell.angle_alpha   90.00
_cell.angle_beta   90.00
_cell.angle_gamma   90.00
#
_symmetry.space_group_name_H-M   'P 1'
#
loop_
_entity.id
_entity.type
_entity.pdbx_description
1 polymer ?
#
loop_
_entity_poly.entity_id
_entity_poly.type
_entity_poly.pdbx_seq_one_letter_code
_entity_poly.pdbx_strand_id
1 'polypeptide(L)'
;MGDGGKWVCDPYRLKSRLDCLVYSVGSNGDFGFEVNMKKTMPHCEIHTFDQNQYSCPNGICIFHQITFGNGIHPPGSKNWTTIIQELNHTQRKIDILKIDIEGGEYFFFPILMQSSTRFLPQQILIELHPKDP
;
A
#
# COMPACT_ATOMS: atom_id res chain seq x y z
N MET A 1 -14.84 14.19 -9.84
CA MET A 1 -15.49 13.17 -8.98
C MET A 1 -14.36 12.43 -8.32
N GLY A 2 -14.24 12.49 -7.00
CA GLY A 2 -13.16 11.82 -6.26
C GLY A 2 -13.54 10.37 -5.98
N ASP A 3 -12.53 9.52 -5.84
CA ASP A 3 -12.60 8.05 -5.75
C ASP A 3 -13.23 7.48 -4.45
N GLY A 4 -14.04 8.29 -3.75
CA GLY A 4 -14.63 7.92 -2.46
C GLY A 4 -13.59 7.74 -1.35
N GLY A 5 -14.05 7.80 -0.08
CA GLY A 5 -13.16 7.55 1.06
C GLY A 5 -12.98 6.05 1.30
N LYS A 6 -11.74 5.57 1.46
CA LYS A 6 -11.48 4.21 1.96
C LYS A 6 -11.63 4.17 3.49
N TRP A 7 -12.39 3.20 4.02
CA TRP A 7 -12.66 3.07 5.45
C TRP A 7 -11.62 2.20 6.14
N VAL A 8 -11.00 2.71 7.21
CA VAL A 8 -10.03 2.00 8.04
C VAL A 8 -10.76 1.29 9.17
N CYS A 9 -10.53 -0.02 9.32
CA CYS A 9 -11.09 -0.78 10.43
C CYS A 9 -10.34 -0.44 11.74
N ASP A 10 -11.10 -0.26 12.83
CA ASP A 10 -10.58 0.04 14.18
C ASP A 10 -9.45 1.10 14.21
N PRO A 11 -9.75 2.35 13.83
CA PRO A 11 -8.76 3.43 13.85
C PRO A 11 -8.30 3.79 15.26
N TYR A 12 -9.08 3.47 16.30
CA TYR A 12 -8.73 3.77 17.68
C TYR A 12 -7.52 2.97 18.15
N ARG A 13 -7.45 1.67 17.83
CA ARG A 13 -6.29 0.83 18.13
C ARG A 13 -5.02 1.27 17.42
N LEU A 14 -5.13 1.78 16.18
CA LEU A 14 -3.99 2.31 15.44
C LEU A 14 -3.51 3.65 16.01
N LYS A 15 -4.44 4.49 16.50
CA LYS A 15 -4.10 5.74 17.20
C LYS A 15 -3.37 5.53 18.51
N SER A 16 -3.59 4.42 19.22
CA SER A 16 -2.93 4.13 20.50
C SER A 16 -1.52 3.54 20.37
N ARG A 17 -1.08 3.19 19.15
CA ARG A 17 0.25 2.62 18.87
C ARG A 17 1.14 3.65 18.19
N LEU A 18 2.42 3.71 18.55
CA LEU A 18 3.39 4.64 17.94
C LEU A 18 4.01 4.10 16.64
N ASP A 19 3.96 2.79 16.42
CA ASP A 19 4.70 2.09 15.37
C ASP A 19 3.84 1.74 14.13
N CYS A 20 2.85 2.58 13.82
CA CYS A 20 1.92 2.36 12.72
C CYS A 20 2.63 2.37 11.35
N LEU A 21 2.35 1.37 10.50
CA LEU A 21 2.89 1.25 9.15
C LEU A 21 1.78 1.05 8.11
N VAL A 22 1.76 1.90 7.10
CA VAL A 22 0.75 1.94 6.04
C VAL A 22 1.42 1.81 4.68
N TYR A 23 0.98 0.86 3.88
CA TYR A 23 1.36 0.71 2.48
C TYR A 23 0.17 1.09 1.59
N SER A 24 0.39 1.94 0.60
CA SER A 24 -0.61 2.38 -0.35
C SER A 24 -0.11 2.10 -1.76
N VAL A 25 -0.79 1.23 -2.50
CA VAL A 25 -0.35 0.77 -3.82
C VAL A 25 -1.32 1.27 -4.88
N GLY A 26 -0.76 1.93 -5.89
CA GLY A 26 -1.48 2.60 -6.97
C GLY A 26 -2.13 3.89 -6.47
N SER A 27 -1.31 4.94 -6.46
CA SER A 27 -1.74 6.30 -6.14
C SER A 27 -2.33 7.00 -7.34
N ASN A 28 -1.83 6.69 -8.54
CA ASN A 28 -2.14 7.39 -9.79
C ASN A 28 -2.01 8.94 -9.65
N GLY A 29 -1.11 9.40 -8.78
CA GLY A 29 -0.92 10.81 -8.45
C GLY A 29 -1.98 11.42 -7.53
N ASP A 30 -3.00 10.65 -7.10
CA ASP A 30 -3.95 11.04 -6.06
C ASP A 30 -3.47 10.54 -4.69
N PHE A 31 -3.19 11.49 -3.80
CA PHE A 31 -2.72 11.23 -2.44
C PHE A 31 -3.79 11.51 -1.37
N GLY A 32 -5.06 11.60 -1.76
CA GLY A 32 -6.16 11.95 -0.86
C GLY A 32 -6.29 10.98 0.33
N PHE A 33 -6.07 9.68 0.08
CA PHE A 33 -6.05 8.66 1.12
C PHE A 33 -4.92 8.90 2.13
N GLU A 34 -3.69 9.07 1.65
CA GLU A 34 -2.49 9.28 2.47
C GLU A 34 -2.58 10.56 3.28
N VAL A 35 -3.09 11.64 2.67
CA VAL A 35 -3.32 12.91 3.36
C VAL A 35 -4.31 12.73 4.51
N ASN A 36 -5.41 12.02 4.28
CA ASN A 36 -6.42 11.78 5.33
C ASN A 36 -5.90 10.85 6.43
N MET A 37 -5.11 9.83 6.06
CA MET A 37 -4.40 8.98 7.00
C MET A 37 -3.45 9.78 7.87
N LYS A 38 -2.61 10.63 7.27
CA LYS A 38 -1.64 11.46 8.00
C LYS A 38 -2.31 12.49 8.90
N LYS A 39 -3.42 13.09 8.48
CA LYS A 39 -4.23 14.00 9.32
C LYS A 39 -4.82 13.27 10.54
N THR A 40 -5.27 12.03 10.36
CA THR A 40 -5.97 11.27 11.41
C THR A 40 -4.99 10.57 12.36
N MET A 41 -3.86 10.11 11.84
CA MET A 41 -2.82 9.35 12.52
C MET A 41 -1.44 9.89 12.10
N PRO A 42 -1.03 11.06 12.63
CA PRO A 42 0.18 11.76 12.17
C PRO A 42 1.47 10.97 12.41
N HIS A 43 1.46 10.05 13.37
CA HIS A 43 2.57 9.17 13.69
C HIS A 43 2.77 8.00 12.72
N CYS A 44 1.76 7.66 11.90
CA CYS A 44 1.89 6.57 10.94
C CYS A 44 2.96 6.88 9.90
N GLU A 45 3.81 5.89 9.64
CA GLU A 45 4.71 5.86 8.51
C GLU A 45 3.96 5.34 7.29
N ILE A 46 3.96 6.12 6.20
CA ILE A 46 3.18 5.84 5.00
C ILE A 46 4.13 5.68 3.82
N HIS A 47 4.09 4.51 3.19
CA HIS A 47 4.80 4.22 1.96
C HIS A 47 3.79 4.12 0.82
N THR A 48 3.98 4.93 -0.21
CA THR A 48 3.15 4.91 -1.41
C THR A 48 3.95 4.37 -2.58
N PHE A 49 3.36 3.43 -3.31
CA PHE A 49 3.98 2.70 -4.40
C PHE A 49 3.18 2.90 -5.68
N ASP A 50 3.87 3.24 -6.76
CA ASP A 50 3.24 3.40 -8.07
C ASP A 50 4.21 3.03 -9.20
N GLN A 51 3.68 2.63 -10.35
CA GLN A 51 4.50 2.39 -11.54
C GLN A 51 5.04 3.69 -12.14
N ASN A 52 4.26 4.76 -12.05
CA ASN A 52 4.61 6.07 -12.56
C ASN A 52 5.28 6.90 -11.46
N GLN A 53 6.13 7.85 -11.85
CA GLN A 53 6.76 8.75 -10.88
C GLN A 53 5.79 9.89 -10.54
N TYR A 54 5.48 10.06 -9.26
CA TYR A 54 4.71 11.19 -8.74
C TYR A 54 5.43 11.87 -7.58
N SER A 55 4.96 13.06 -7.21
CA SER A 55 5.46 13.80 -6.06
C SER A 55 4.46 13.70 -4.92
N CYS A 56 4.73 12.83 -3.95
CA CYS A 56 3.97 12.81 -2.70
C CYS A 56 4.13 14.15 -1.97
N PRO A 57 3.06 14.72 -1.39
CA PRO A 57 3.19 15.97 -0.65
C PRO A 57 4.15 15.84 0.55
N ASN A 58 4.90 16.91 0.81
CA ASN A 58 5.92 16.93 1.86
C ASN A 58 5.34 16.51 3.23
N GLY A 59 5.98 15.54 3.87
CA GLY A 59 5.59 15.04 5.19
C GLY A 59 4.36 14.13 5.22
N ILE A 60 3.78 13.81 4.06
CA ILE A 60 2.63 12.89 3.97
C ILE A 60 3.08 11.44 3.84
N CYS A 61 3.90 11.14 2.85
CA CYS A 61 4.35 9.77 2.56
C CYS A 61 5.75 9.72 1.97
N ILE A 62 6.34 8.53 1.99
CA ILE A 62 7.57 8.19 1.28
C ILE A 62 7.16 7.50 -0.01
N PHE A 63 7.50 8.11 -1.15
CA PHE A 63 7.10 7.62 -2.46
C PHE A 63 8.13 6.65 -3.05
N HIS A 64 7.65 5.58 -3.69
CA HIS A 64 8.45 4.55 -4.33
C HIS A 64 7.91 4.28 -5.74
N GLN A 65 8.74 4.47 -6.76
CA GLN A 65 8.39 4.07 -8.13
C GLN A 65 8.63 2.56 -8.31
N ILE A 66 7.62 1.76 -7.98
CA ILE A 66 7.69 0.30 -7.92
C ILE A 66 6.36 -0.28 -8.39
N THR A 67 6.45 -1.28 -9.26
CA THR A 67 5.33 -2.16 -9.60
C THR A 67 5.48 -3.48 -8.85
N PHE A 68 4.42 -3.94 -8.18
CA PHE A 68 4.44 -5.24 -7.49
C PHE A 68 4.19 -6.39 -8.46
N GLY A 69 4.86 -7.52 -8.22
CA GLY A 69 4.70 -8.73 -9.02
C GLY A 69 5.75 -9.80 -8.73
N ASN A 70 6.04 -10.65 -9.72
CA ASN A 70 6.99 -11.77 -9.57
C ASN A 70 8.32 -11.56 -10.33
N GLY A 71 8.59 -10.34 -10.83
CA GLY A 71 9.77 -10.02 -11.63
C GLY A 71 9.61 -10.28 -13.13
N ILE A 72 8.69 -11.17 -13.51
CA ILE A 72 8.44 -11.56 -14.91
C ILE A 72 7.17 -10.89 -15.43
N HIS A 73 6.13 -10.87 -14.60
CA HIS A 73 4.83 -10.30 -14.91
C HIS A 73 4.45 -9.31 -13.80
N PRO A 74 4.26 -8.01 -14.10
CA PRO A 74 4.90 -7.34 -15.24
C PRO A 74 6.45 -7.42 -15.13
N PRO A 75 7.19 -7.32 -16.25
CA PRO A 75 8.65 -7.38 -16.23
C PRO A 75 9.25 -6.31 -15.32
N GLY A 76 10.24 -6.68 -14.52
CA GLY A 76 10.90 -5.75 -13.59
C GLY A 76 10.10 -5.43 -12.32
N SER A 77 8.93 -6.06 -12.15
CA SER A 77 8.16 -5.94 -10.91
C SER A 77 8.91 -6.52 -9.70
N LYS A 78 8.62 -6.00 -8.51
CA LYS A 78 9.23 -6.47 -7.26
C LYS A 78 8.25 -7.31 -6.45
N ASN A 79 8.77 -8.37 -5.85
CA ASN A 79 7.97 -9.20 -4.95
C ASN A 79 7.67 -8.46 -3.64
N TRP A 80 6.48 -8.68 -3.09
CA TRP A 80 6.03 -8.16 -1.81
C TRP A 80 7.07 -8.32 -0.69
N THR A 81 7.63 -9.53 -0.54
CA THR A 81 8.59 -9.84 0.51
C THR A 81 9.92 -9.10 0.29
N THR A 82 10.35 -8.95 -0.96
CA THR A 82 11.56 -8.20 -1.30
C THR A 82 11.43 -6.74 -0.89
N ILE A 83 10.29 -6.10 -1.13
CA ILE A 83 10.05 -4.71 -0.72
C ILE A 83 10.10 -4.55 0.81
N ILE A 84 9.51 -5.49 1.54
CA ILE A 84 9.57 -5.49 3.01
C ILE A 84 11.01 -5.60 3.51
N GLN A 85 11.86 -6.38 2.84
CA GLN A 85 13.27 -6.52 3.18
C GLN A 85 14.07 -5.26 2.82
N GLU A 86 13.89 -4.72 1.61
CA GLU A 86 14.58 -3.51 1.13
C GLU A 86 14.26 -2.29 2.01
N LEU A 87 13.02 -2.19 2.51
CA LEU A 87 12.58 -1.14 3.41
C LEU A 87 12.86 -1.44 4.89
N ASN A 88 13.55 -2.54 5.21
CA ASN A 88 13.88 -2.95 6.57
C ASN A 88 12.64 -3.12 7.50
N HIS A 89 11.53 -3.58 6.94
CA HIS A 89 10.26 -3.79 7.65
C HIS A 89 10.02 -5.24 8.07
N THR A 90 11.04 -6.11 8.03
CA THR A 90 10.92 -7.55 8.33
C THR A 90 10.48 -7.87 9.78
N GLN A 91 10.73 -6.94 10.71
CA GLN A 91 10.30 -7.03 12.12
C GLN A 91 9.11 -6.10 12.44
N ARG A 92 8.50 -5.49 11.42
CA ARG A 92 7.35 -4.60 11.59
C ARG A 92 6.09 -5.28 11.08
N LYS A 93 4.96 -4.86 11.64
CA LYS A 93 3.64 -5.25 11.15
C LYS A 93 3.17 -4.18 10.18
N ILE A 94 2.72 -4.60 9.01
CA ILE A 94 2.01 -3.70 8.09
C ILE A 94 0.57 -3.63 8.61
N ASP A 95 0.19 -2.46 9.13
CA ASP A 95 -1.13 -2.29 9.73
C ASP A 95 -2.20 -2.16 8.66
N ILE A 96 -1.91 -1.45 7.56
CA ILE A 96 -2.86 -1.20 6.47
C ILE A 96 -2.16 -1.39 5.13
N LEU A 97 -2.82 -2.12 4.23
CA LEU A 97 -2.49 -2.15 2.81
C LEU A 97 -3.69 -1.62 2.00
N LYS A 98 -3.54 -0.49 1.30
CA LYS A 98 -4.45 -0.09 0.20
C LYS A 98 -3.95 -0.70 -1.11
N ILE A 99 -4.85 -1.25 -1.91
CA ILE A 99 -4.60 -1.76 -3.26
C ILE A 99 -5.65 -1.18 -4.21
N ASP A 100 -5.17 -0.48 -5.24
CA ASP A 100 -5.98 0.24 -6.22
C ASP A 100 -5.10 0.47 -7.45
N ILE A 101 -5.05 -0.51 -8.36
CA ILE A 101 -4.04 -0.63 -9.41
C ILE A 101 -4.65 -1.02 -10.77
N GLU A 102 -5.86 -0.52 -11.06
CA GLU A 102 -6.46 -0.53 -12.40
C GLU A 102 -6.43 -1.90 -13.10
N GLY A 103 -6.86 -2.95 -12.40
CA GLY A 103 -6.95 -4.33 -12.90
C GLY A 103 -5.78 -5.22 -12.47
N GLY A 104 -4.67 -4.63 -12.01
CA GLY A 104 -3.51 -5.36 -11.48
C GLY A 104 -3.81 -6.16 -10.21
N GLU A 105 -4.95 -5.93 -9.55
CA GLU A 105 -5.34 -6.55 -8.29
C GLU A 105 -5.42 -8.07 -8.39
N TYR A 106 -5.96 -8.57 -9.50
CA TYR A 106 -6.11 -10.00 -9.75
C TYR A 106 -4.78 -10.74 -9.83
N PHE A 107 -3.69 -10.03 -10.14
CA PHE A 107 -2.36 -10.61 -10.20
C PHE A 107 -1.58 -10.39 -8.91
N PHE A 108 -1.64 -9.17 -8.35
CA PHE A 108 -0.90 -8.84 -7.15
C PHE A 108 -1.44 -9.54 -5.89
N PHE A 109 -2.77 -9.58 -5.73
CA PHE A 109 -3.39 -10.11 -4.52
C PHE A 109 -3.05 -11.60 -4.27
N PRO A 110 -3.06 -12.51 -5.27
CA PRO A 110 -2.58 -13.88 -5.07
C PRO A 110 -1.12 -13.98 -4.61
N ILE A 111 -0.22 -13.13 -5.15
CA ILE A 111 1.20 -13.10 -4.77
C ILE A 111 1.34 -12.67 -3.30
N LEU A 112 0.60 -11.63 -2.90
CA LEU A 112 0.53 -11.19 -1.51
C LEU A 112 0.08 -12.34 -0.60
N MET A 113 -1.01 -13.03 -0.95
CA MET A 113 -1.58 -14.11 -0.13
C MET A 113 -0.72 -15.37 -0.05
N GLN A 114 0.19 -15.58 -1.00
CA GLN A 114 1.18 -16.66 -0.98
C GLN A 114 2.44 -16.32 -0.17
N SER A 115 2.58 -15.07 0.27
CA SER A 115 3.72 -14.66 1.10
C SER A 115 3.62 -15.25 2.53
N SER A 116 4.72 -15.20 3.27
CA SER A 116 4.73 -15.64 4.67
C SER A 116 3.66 -14.88 5.46
N THR A 117 2.91 -15.60 6.31
CA THR A 117 1.87 -15.01 7.17
C THR A 117 2.40 -13.88 8.06
N ARG A 118 3.69 -13.88 8.38
CA ARG A 118 4.38 -12.79 9.08
C ARG A 118 4.32 -11.46 8.33
N PHE A 119 4.31 -11.51 7.00
CA PHE A 119 4.36 -10.34 6.11
C PHE A 119 3.00 -9.95 5.56
N LEU A 120 1.93 -10.65 5.94
CA LEU A 120 0.58 -10.25 5.58
C LEU A 120 0.17 -9.00 6.38
N PRO A 121 -0.50 -8.04 5.72
CA PRO A 121 -1.04 -6.87 6.40
C PRO A 121 -2.19 -7.26 7.34
N GLN A 122 -2.39 -6.48 8.40
CA GLN A 122 -3.50 -6.71 9.34
C GLN A 122 -4.87 -6.39 8.73
N GLN A 123 -4.92 -5.42 7.81
CA GLN A 123 -6.11 -5.13 7.03
C GLN A 123 -5.74 -4.77 5.59
N ILE A 124 -6.62 -5.15 4.67
CA ILE A 124 -6.49 -4.87 3.23
C ILE A 124 -7.71 -4.06 2.82
N LEU A 125 -7.45 -2.90 2.22
CA LEU A 125 -8.44 -2.05 1.55
C LEU A 125 -8.19 -2.23 0.06
N ILE A 126 -9.08 -2.93 -0.64
CA ILE A 126 -8.91 -3.25 -2.05
C ILE A 126 -10.07 -2.70 -2.86
N GLU A 127 -9.74 -2.01 -3.95
CA GLU A 127 -10.69 -1.67 -5.00
C GLU A 127 -10.56 -2.69 -6.14
N LEU A 128 -11.69 -3.23 -6.58
CA LEU A 128 -11.71 -4.20 -7.66
C LEU A 128 -12.11 -3.49 -8.95
N HIS A 129 -11.10 -3.16 -9.75
CA HIS A 129 -11.31 -2.69 -11.11
C HIS A 129 -11.77 -3.84 -12.01
N PRO A 130 -12.58 -3.57 -13.05
CA PRO A 130 -12.87 -4.58 -14.07
C PRO A 130 -11.57 -5.15 -14.64
N LYS A 131 -11.49 -6.47 -14.75
CA LYS A 131 -10.46 -7.09 -15.58
C LYS A 131 -10.82 -6.77 -17.03
N ASP A 132 -9.95 -6.08 -17.76
CA ASP A 132 -10.13 -5.90 -19.20
C ASP A 132 -10.45 -7.27 -19.85
N PRO A 133 -11.47 -7.35 -20.73
CA PRO A 133 -11.87 -8.62 -21.36
C PRO A 133 -10.79 -9.24 -22.23
#